data_AF-A0A143B3Y1-F1
#
_entry.id   AF-A0A143B3Y1-F1
#
_cell.length_a   1.000
_cell.length_b   1.000
_cell.length_c   1.000
_cell.angle_alpha   90.00
_cell.angle_beta   90.00
_cell.angle_gamma   90.00
#
_symmetry.space_group_name_H-M   'P 1'
#
loop_
_entity.id
_entity.type
_entity.pdbx_description
1 polymer ?
#
loop_
_entity_poly.entity_id
_entity_poly.type
_entity_poly.pdbx_seq_one_letter_code
_entity_poly.pdbx_strand_id
1 'polypeptide(L)'
;MDLEEYFTTRQGTGTLSTADRQGEVDAAIYARPHLQADGTLAMIMRDRLTHCNLQENPHAVYLSLDPYMRGRILCPTCRLRRGDGRQRRL
;
A
#
# COMPACT_ATOMS: atom_id res chain seq x y z
N MET A 1 -18.50 4.29 -5.26
CA MET A 1 -17.24 4.54 -6.00
C MET A 1 -16.50 3.23 -6.06
N ASP A 2 -16.15 2.77 -7.25
CA ASP A 2 -15.55 1.46 -7.43
C ASP A 2 -14.01 1.54 -7.40
N LEU A 3 -13.42 1.06 -6.30
CA LEU A 3 -11.96 0.97 -6.16
C LEU A 3 -11.36 -0.08 -7.12
N GLU A 4 -12.14 -1.10 -7.46
CA GLU A 4 -11.74 -2.14 -8.41
C GLU A 4 -11.51 -1.51 -9.78
N GLU A 5 -12.48 -0.74 -10.27
CA GLU A 5 -12.38 0.02 -11.52
C GLU A 5 -11.20 1.00 -11.47
N TYR A 6 -11.04 1.75 -10.38
CA TYR A 6 -9.97 2.74 -10.25
C TYR A 6 -8.60 2.11 -10.41
N PHE A 7 -8.35 1.00 -9.72
CA PHE A 7 -7.06 0.34 -9.78
C PHE A 7 -6.92 -0.41 -11.12
N THR A 8 -7.94 -1.11 -11.63
CA THR A 8 -7.88 -1.90 -12.89
C THR A 8 -7.58 -1.09 -14.13
N THR A 9 -8.19 0.09 -14.24
CA THR A 9 -8.13 0.89 -15.47
C THR A 9 -6.99 1.89 -15.49
N ARG A 10 -6.45 2.28 -14.33
CA ARG A 10 -5.45 3.35 -14.24
C ARG A 10 -4.05 2.79 -14.01
N GLN A 11 -3.15 3.17 -14.90
CA GLN A 11 -1.71 3.06 -14.68
C GLN A 11 -1.27 4.22 -13.77
N GLY A 12 -0.26 3.99 -12.94
CA GLY A 12 0.24 5.00 -12.02
C GLY A 12 1.29 4.48 -11.07
N THR A 13 1.91 5.40 -10.35
CA THR A 13 2.89 5.11 -9.31
C THR A 13 2.20 5.20 -7.95
N GLY A 14 2.39 4.17 -7.12
CA GLY A 14 1.92 4.11 -5.75
C GLY A 14 3.03 4.47 -4.77
N THR A 15 2.76 5.36 -3.82
CA THR A 15 3.65 5.65 -2.70
C THR A 15 2.94 5.31 -1.39
N LEU A 16 3.58 4.50 -0.55
CA LEU A 16 3.12 4.20 0.80
C LEU A 16 3.99 4.94 1.80
N SER A 17 3.38 5.85 2.55
CA SER A 17 4.01 6.58 3.63
C SER A 17 3.62 5.98 4.97
N THR A 18 4.61 5.82 5.85
CA THR A 18 4.47 5.23 7.19
C THR A 18 5.27 6.05 8.18
N ALA A 19 5.04 5.83 9.47
CA ALA A 19 5.87 6.39 10.54
C ALA A 19 6.14 5.32 11.60
N ASP A 20 7.28 5.39 12.27
CA ASP A 20 7.53 4.55 13.44
C ASP A 20 6.78 5.08 14.68
N ARG A 21 7.04 4.49 15.86
CA ARG A 21 6.43 4.90 17.13
C ARG A 21 6.97 6.24 17.67
N GLN A 22 8.13 6.70 17.22
CA GLN A 22 8.71 7.99 17.55
C GLN A 22 8.20 9.12 16.64
N GLY A 23 7.56 8.76 15.51
CA GLY A 23 7.08 9.70 14.51
C GLY A 23 8.07 9.95 13.38
N GLU A 24 9.14 9.15 13.27
CA GLU A 24 10.06 9.21 12.14
C GLU A 24 9.36 8.64 10.90
N VAL A 25 9.29 9.46 9.85
CA VAL A 25 8.52 9.15 8.65
C VAL A 25 9.35 8.46 7.58
N ASP A 26 8.74 7.50 6.88
CA ASP A 26 9.29 6.82 5.71
C ASP A 26 8.28 6.83 4.57
N ALA A 27 8.77 6.90 3.32
CA ALA A 27 7.95 6.80 2.13
C ALA A 27 8.62 5.92 1.09
N ALA A 28 7.91 4.89 0.64
CA ALA A 28 8.42 3.93 -0.33
C ALA A 28 7.47 3.74 -1.50
N ILE A 29 8.04 3.51 -2.69
CA ILE A 29 7.27 3.19 -3.90
C ILE A 29 6.79 1.74 -3.80
N TYR A 30 5.48 1.56 -3.96
CA TYR A 30 4.83 0.26 -4.01
C TYR A 30 4.15 0.05 -5.36
N ALA A 31 4.10 -1.22 -5.76
CA ALA A 31 3.27 -1.64 -6.87
C ALA A 31 1.79 -1.42 -6.52
N ARG A 32 0.97 -1.43 -7.58
CA ARG A 32 -0.48 -1.33 -7.46
C ARG A 32 -1.02 -2.42 -6.49
N PRO A 33 -1.86 -2.07 -5.51
CA PRO A 33 -2.44 -3.04 -4.58
C PRO A 33 -3.46 -3.95 -5.27
N HIS A 34 -3.62 -5.14 -4.71
CA HIS A 34 -4.69 -6.07 -5.06
C HIS A 34 -5.91 -5.80 -4.17
N LEU A 35 -7.09 -5.57 -4.77
CA LEU A 35 -8.33 -5.47 -4.02
C LEU A 35 -8.82 -6.88 -3.67
N GLN A 36 -9.10 -7.11 -2.39
CA GLN A 36 -9.67 -8.36 -1.90
C GLN A 36 -11.21 -8.29 -1.89
N ALA A 37 -11.86 -9.45 -1.85
CA ALA A 37 -13.31 -9.56 -1.81
C ALA A 37 -13.96 -8.87 -0.58
N ASP A 38 -13.19 -8.69 0.50
CA ASP A 38 -13.63 -7.98 1.72
C ASP A 38 -13.44 -6.46 1.64
N GLY A 39 -13.00 -5.94 0.48
CA GLY A 39 -12.73 -4.52 0.26
C GLY A 39 -11.38 -4.04 0.78
N THR A 40 -10.52 -4.93 1.27
CA THR A 40 -9.16 -4.56 1.71
C THR A 40 -8.17 -4.49 0.56
N LEU A 41 -7.17 -3.62 0.68
CA LEU A 41 -6.06 -3.50 -0.26
C LEU A 41 -4.88 -4.35 0.23
N ALA A 42 -4.43 -5.29 -0.59
CA ALA A 42 -3.29 -6.15 -0.32
C ALA A 42 -2.04 -5.68 -1.09
N MET A 43 -0.92 -5.61 -0.40
CA MET A 43 0.40 -5.32 -0.99
C MET A 43 1.41 -6.33 -0.48
N ILE A 44 2.33 -6.75 -1.34
CA ILE A 44 3.46 -7.59 -0.93
C ILE A 44 4.54 -6.67 -0.36
N MET A 45 4.89 -6.87 0.90
CA MET A 45 5.94 -6.11 1.57
C MET A 45 7.17 -6.99 1.78
N ARG A 46 8.35 -6.41 1.54
CA ARG A 46 9.62 -7.02 1.94
C ARG A 46 9.93 -6.61 3.39
N ASP A 47 10.76 -7.38 4.07
CA ASP A 47 11.30 -7.04 5.39
C ASP A 47 12.25 -5.83 5.29
N ARG A 48 11.67 -4.63 5.29
CA ARG A 48 12.32 -3.31 5.20
C ARG A 48 11.69 -2.33 6.19
N LEU A 49 12.17 -1.08 6.19
CA LEU A 49 11.72 -0.04 7.12
C LEU A 49 10.21 0.13 7.18
N THR A 50 9.53 0.24 6.04
CA THR A 50 8.06 0.32 5.99
C THR A 50 7.36 -0.88 6.68
N HIS A 51 7.90 -2.10 6.53
CA HIS A 51 7.37 -3.29 7.22
C HIS A 51 7.62 -3.22 8.73
N CYS A 52 8.79 -2.76 9.17
CA CYS A 52 9.09 -2.53 10.57
C CYS A 52 8.16 -1.47 11.18
N ASN A 53 8.00 -0.33 10.51
CA ASN A 53 7.11 0.76 10.94
C ASN A 53 5.68 0.25 11.16
N LEU A 54 5.16 -0.56 10.22
CA LEU A 54 3.81 -1.11 10.30
C LEU A 54 3.61 -2.16 11.40
N GLN A 55 4.67 -2.76 11.94
CA GLN A 55 4.57 -3.65 13.11
C GLN A 55 4.33 -2.86 14.39
N GLU A 56 4.83 -1.63 14.45
CA GLU A 56 4.76 -0.77 15.63
C GLU A 56 3.62 0.26 15.55
N ASN A 57 3.31 0.70 14.33
CA ASN A 57 2.33 1.73 14.03
C ASN A 57 1.53 1.35 12.76
N PRO A 58 0.25 0.96 12.89
CA PRO A 58 -0.55 0.49 11.75
C PRO A 58 -1.06 1.63 10.85
N HIS A 59 -0.73 2.90 11.14
CA HIS A 59 -1.20 4.03 10.36
C HIS A 59 -0.31 4.27 9.13
N ALA A 60 -0.96 4.38 7.97
CA ALA A 60 -0.28 4.66 6.72
C ALA A 60 -1.12 5.55 5.80
N VAL A 61 -0.44 6.14 4.83
CA VAL A 61 -1.08 6.88 3.73
C VAL A 61 -0.58 6.29 2.43
N TYR A 62 -1.51 5.88 1.56
CA TYR A 62 -1.20 5.43 0.21
C TYR A 62 -1.64 6.50 -0.80
N LEU A 63 -0.70 7.03 -1.55
CA LEU A 63 -0.93 7.93 -2.67
C LEU A 63 -0.80 7.16 -3.97
N SER A 64 -1.86 7.17 -4.78
CA SER A 64 -1.84 6.70 -6.16
C SER A 64 -1.80 7.91 -7.09
N LEU A 65 -0.77 8.00 -7.93
CA LEU A 65 -0.59 9.09 -8.88
C LEU A 65 -0.62 8.56 -10.32
N ASP A 66 -1.53 9.08 -11.14
CA ASP A 66 -1.58 8.77 -12.58
C ASP A 66 -0.52 9.59 -13.37
N PRO A 67 -0.25 9.24 -14.65
CA PRO A 67 0.69 9.98 -15.50
C PRO A 67 0.32 11.44 -15.75
N TYR A 68 -0.92 11.83 -15.47
CA TYR A 68 -1.46 13.18 -15.67
C TYR A 68 -1.52 13.95 -14.34
N MET A 69 -0.75 13.51 -13.33
CA MET A 69 -0.66 14.11 -12.00
C MET A 69 -2.00 14.16 -11.24
N ARG A 70 -2.95 13.29 -11.58
CA ARG A 70 -4.19 13.12 -10.82
C ARG A 70 -3.96 12.12 -9.70
N GLY A 71 -3.76 12.68 -8.51
CA GLY A 71 -3.54 11.92 -7.29
C GLY A 71 -4.84 11.46 -6.63
N ARG A 72 -4.79 10.30 -5.99
CA ARG A 72 -5.79 9.85 -5.03
C ARG A 72 -5.11 9.37 -3.76
N ILE A 73 -5.54 9.90 -2.63
CA ILE A 73 -5.03 9.56 -1.30
C ILE A 73 -5.99 8.58 -0.64
N LEU A 74 -5.45 7.53 -0.07
CA LEU A 74 -6.13 6.57 0.79
C LEU A 74 -5.41 6.54 2.13
N CYS A 75 -6.13 6.58 3.24
CA CYS A 75 -5.57 6.51 4.59
C CYS A 75 -5.94 5.18 5.25
N PRO A 76 -5.34 4.06 4.83
CA PRO A 76 -5.66 2.77 5.40
C PRO A 76 -5.06 2.59 6.79
N THR A 77 -5.73 1.80 7.61
CA THR A 77 -5.09 1.11 8.73
C THR A 77 -4.56 -0.22 8.22
N CYS A 78 -3.25 -0.41 8.29
CA CYS A 78 -2.59 -1.60 7.77
C CYS A 78 -2.60 -2.73 8.79
N ARG A 79 -2.84 -3.96 8.31
CA ARG A 79 -2.66 -5.18 9.09
C ARG A 79 -1.69 -6.09 8.37
N LEU A 80 -0.57 -6.41 9.03
CA LEU A 80 0.42 -7.33 8.48
C LEU A 80 -0.06 -8.78 8.61
N ARG A 81 0.08 -9.53 7.52
CA ARG A 81 -0.17 -10.97 7.47
C ARG A 81 1.08 -11.64 6.90
N ARG A 82 1.53 -12.74 7.50
CA ARG A 82 2.60 -13.54 6.91
C ARG A 82 2.07 -14.16 5.62
N GLY A 83 2.72 -13.84 4.49
CA GLY A 83 2.44 -14.48 3.22
C GLY A 83 3.00 -15.90 3.23
N ASP A 84 2.15 -16.90 3.01
CA ASP A 84 2.61 -18.24 2.62
C ASP A 84 3.23 -18.07 1.22
N GLY A 85 4.53 -18.37 1.06
CA GLY A 85 5.40 -17.91 -0.03
C GLY A 85 5.07 -18.37 -1.46
N ARG A 86 3.80 -18.66 -1.76
CA ARG A 86 3.25 -19.16 -3.03
C ARG A 86 2.90 -18.09 -4.06
N GLN A 87 2.96 -16.80 -3.72
CA GLN A 87 2.83 -15.72 -4.72
C GLN A 87 4.19 -15.41 -5.35
N ARG A 88 4.74 -16.35 -6.14
CA ARG A 88 5.84 -16.09 -7.06
C ARG A 88 5.31 -16.22 -8.48
N ARG A 89 5.40 -15.12 -9.23
CA ARG A 89 4.91 -14.87 -10.61
C ARG A 89 3.42 -14.52 -10.70
N LEU A 90 3.16 -13.21 -10.63
CA LEU A 90 2.29 -12.53 -11.59
C LEU A 90 3.13 -11.42 -12.22
#